data_AF-A0AAV1ZE80-F1
#
_entry.id   AF-A0AAV1ZE80-F1
#
_cell.length_a   1.000
_cell.length_b   1.000
_cell.length_c   1.000
_cell.angle_alpha   90.00
_cell.angle_beta   90.00
_cell.angle_gamma   90.00
#
_symmetry.space_group_name_H-M   'P 1'
#
loop_
_entity.id
_entity.type
_entity.pdbx_description
1 polymer ?
#
loop_
_entity_poly.entity_id
_entity_poly.type
_entity_poly.pdbx_seq_one_letter_code
_entity_poly.pdbx_strand_id
1 'polypeptide(L)'
;MKHCFTVTQRKVFNHVVAGARQVLLELCVPGTIQEAYLKHAPCFKNVSLAEDKCAPKYRYLMELSENVNQRQNVDDGLRESCCAFGEFVTCKYLHVSQDCGHDAALFLQQHLDRISSPLIHEHCAHYTYASDACAPTSTSSSRHHHSLSLFILLLMWMFAHRITCLDSSPQVLT
;
A
#
# COMPACT_ATOMS: atom_id res chain seq x y z
N MET A 1 -24.43 -10.05 15.32
CA MET A 1 -23.20 -10.87 15.15
C MET A 1 -23.41 -12.39 15.21
N LYS A 2 -24.38 -12.96 15.96
CA LYS A 2 -24.53 -14.43 16.03
C LYS A 2 -24.80 -15.13 14.68
N HIS A 3 -25.34 -14.39 13.71
CA HIS A 3 -25.71 -14.90 12.37
C HIS A 3 -24.75 -14.46 11.25
N CYS A 4 -23.75 -13.61 11.52
CA CYS A 4 -22.87 -13.05 10.49
C CYS A 4 -21.56 -13.84 10.32
N PHE A 5 -21.14 -14.56 11.37
CA PHE A 5 -19.87 -15.27 11.41
C PHE A 5 -20.05 -16.68 11.95
N THR A 6 -19.29 -17.63 11.39
CA THR A 6 -19.05 -18.93 12.01
C THR A 6 -18.37 -18.77 13.38
N VAL A 7 -18.32 -19.84 14.18
CA VAL A 7 -17.67 -19.80 15.49
C VAL A 7 -16.19 -19.39 15.36
N THR A 8 -15.48 -19.94 14.37
CA THR A 8 -14.08 -19.62 14.12
C THR A 8 -13.90 -18.18 13.66
N GLN A 9 -14.66 -17.74 12.65
CA GLN A 9 -14.61 -16.35 12.15
C GLN A 9 -14.89 -15.34 13.25
N ARG A 10 -15.81 -15.65 14.17
CA ARG A 10 -16.14 -14.80 15.30
C ARG A 10 -15.01 -14.68 16.31
N LYS A 11 -14.29 -15.77 16.59
CA LYS A 11 -13.11 -15.73 17.47
C LYS A 11 -12.04 -14.83 16.86
N VAL A 12 -11.75 -15.01 15.57
CA VAL A 12 -10.79 -14.16 14.84
C VAL A 12 -11.23 -12.70 14.84
N PHE A 13 -12.47 -12.41 14.43
CA PHE A 13 -13.00 -11.05 14.40
C PHE A 13 -12.93 -10.38 15.78
N ASN A 14 -13.40 -11.05 16.83
CA ASN A 14 -13.37 -10.51 18.18
C ASN A 14 -11.95 -10.20 18.67
N HIS A 15 -10.98 -11.02 18.27
CA HIS A 15 -9.57 -10.82 18.58
C HIS A 15 -9.02 -9.60 17.85
N VAL A 16 -9.20 -9.54 16.53
CA VAL A 16 -8.77 -8.42 15.66
C VAL A 16 -9.29 -7.07 16.16
N VAL A 17 -10.57 -7.01 16.57
CA VAL A 17 -11.20 -5.74 16.94
C VAL A 17 -11.15 -5.43 18.44
N ALA A 18 -10.51 -6.27 19.26
CA ALA A 18 -10.55 -6.12 20.73
C ALA A 18 -10.00 -4.77 21.19
N GLY A 19 -8.80 -4.41 20.73
CA GLY A 19 -8.15 -3.14 21.06
C GLY A 19 -8.93 -1.92 20.54
N ALA A 20 -9.41 -2.01 19.30
CA ALA A 20 -10.25 -0.97 18.70
C ALA A 20 -11.55 -0.75 19.49
N ARG A 21 -12.22 -1.82 19.90
CA ARG A 21 -13.43 -1.74 20.72
C ARG A 21 -13.15 -1.10 22.07
N GLN A 22 -12.04 -1.44 22.72
CA GLN A 22 -11.69 -0.86 24.00
C GLN A 22 -11.47 0.65 23.89
N VAL A 23 -10.64 1.10 22.94
CA VAL A 23 -10.40 2.53 22.73
C VAL A 23 -11.70 3.26 22.38
N LEU A 24 -12.54 2.67 21.52
CA LEU A 24 -13.84 3.26 21.19
C LEU A 24 -14.71 3.49 22.43
N LEU A 25 -14.76 2.53 23.36
CA LEU A 25 -15.50 2.68 24.62
C LEU A 25 -14.93 3.79 25.50
N GLU A 26 -13.61 3.91 25.58
CA GLU A 26 -12.91 4.98 26.32
C GLU A 26 -13.19 6.38 25.72
N LEU A 27 -13.41 6.47 24.41
CA LEU A 27 -13.78 7.71 23.72
C LEU A 27 -15.25 8.11 23.91
N CYS A 28 -16.13 7.16 24.22
CA CYS A 28 -17.58 7.41 24.34
C CYS A 28 -18.00 7.90 25.73
N VAL A 29 -17.11 7.87 26.73
CA VAL A 29 -17.39 8.29 28.11
C VAL A 29 -16.55 9.51 28.49
N PRO A 30 -17.09 10.45 29.29
CA PRO A 30 -16.30 11.56 29.81
C PRO A 30 -15.07 11.08 30.57
N GLY A 31 -13.91 11.67 30.26
CA GLY A 31 -12.63 11.31 30.87
C GLY A 31 -11.45 11.84 30.09
N THR A 32 -10.25 11.61 30.62
CA THR A 32 -8.99 12.14 30.08
C THR A 32 -8.73 11.73 28.62
N ILE A 33 -9.09 10.51 28.26
CA ILE A 33 -8.90 9.97 26.90
C ILE A 33 -9.85 10.67 25.91
N GLN A 34 -11.12 10.82 26.28
CA GLN A 34 -12.09 11.54 25.46
C GLN A 34 -11.69 13.01 25.28
N GLU A 35 -11.32 13.71 26.35
CA GLU A 35 -10.90 15.11 26.31
C GLU A 35 -9.67 15.31 25.42
N ALA A 36 -8.65 14.47 25.57
CA ALA A 36 -7.46 14.50 24.74
C ALA A 36 -7.79 14.20 23.26
N TYR A 37 -8.65 13.21 22.99
CA TYR A 37 -9.09 12.94 21.63
C TYR A 37 -9.82 14.14 21.01
N LEU A 38 -10.78 14.74 21.72
CA LEU A 38 -11.55 15.88 21.22
C LEU A 38 -10.65 17.09 20.94
N LYS A 39 -9.61 17.32 21.75
CA LYS A 39 -8.58 18.33 21.50
C LYS A 39 -7.87 18.13 20.15
N HIS A 40 -7.58 16.89 19.78
CA HIS A 40 -6.80 16.57 18.57
C HIS A 40 -7.65 16.19 17.35
N ALA A 41 -8.93 15.88 17.53
CA ALA A 41 -9.84 15.37 16.51
C ALA A 41 -9.92 16.24 15.24
N PRO A 42 -9.96 17.60 15.32
CA PRO A 42 -9.97 18.43 14.12
C PRO A 42 -8.74 18.20 13.23
N CYS A 43 -7.56 18.11 13.82
CA CYS A 43 -6.33 17.87 13.07
C CYS A 43 -6.28 16.43 12.52
N PHE A 44 -6.66 15.43 13.32
CA PHE A 44 -6.71 14.04 12.87
C PHE A 44 -7.68 13.82 11.72
N LYS A 45 -8.81 14.53 11.72
CA LYS A 45 -9.77 14.54 10.61
C LYS A 45 -9.14 15.14 9.36
N ASN A 46 -8.48 16.28 9.47
CA ASN A 46 -7.79 16.92 8.34
C ASN A 46 -6.73 15.98 7.72
N VAL A 47 -5.89 15.36 8.55
CA VAL A 47 -4.89 14.38 8.10
C VAL A 47 -5.55 13.19 7.37
N SER A 48 -6.69 12.70 7.86
CA SER A 48 -7.41 11.58 7.27
C SER A 48 -8.14 11.91 5.96
N LEU A 49 -8.57 13.16 5.76
CA LEU A 49 -9.49 13.53 4.69
C LEU A 49 -8.91 14.47 3.64
N ALA A 50 -7.71 15.02 3.86
CA ALA A 50 -7.03 15.83 2.86
C ALA A 50 -6.39 14.97 1.75
N GLU A 51 -6.59 15.38 0.49
CA GLU A 51 -6.13 14.66 -0.72
C GLU A 51 -4.61 14.56 -0.81
N ASP A 52 -3.91 15.58 -0.35
CA ASP A 52 -2.44 15.64 -0.27
C ASP A 52 -1.86 14.88 0.94
N LYS A 53 -2.71 14.19 1.71
CA LYS A 53 -2.34 13.44 2.91
C LYS A 53 -2.86 12.00 2.83
N CYS A 54 -3.63 11.55 3.83
CA CYS A 54 -4.02 10.15 3.96
C CYS A 54 -5.34 9.79 3.29
N ALA A 55 -6.05 10.74 2.66
CA ALA A 55 -7.33 10.45 2.03
C ALA A 55 -7.25 9.39 0.92
N PRO A 56 -6.25 9.40 0.02
CA PRO A 56 -6.12 8.35 -1.00
C PRO A 56 -5.95 6.96 -0.39
N LYS A 57 -5.11 6.83 0.65
CA LYS A 57 -4.88 5.55 1.35
C LYS A 57 -6.12 5.10 2.13
N TYR A 58 -6.83 6.04 2.77
CA TYR A 58 -8.07 5.75 3.46
C TYR A 58 -9.15 5.23 2.52
N ARG A 59 -9.39 5.91 1.39
CA ARG A 59 -10.39 5.48 0.41
C ARG A 59 -10.06 4.12 -0.19
N TYR A 60 -8.80 3.90 -0.57
CA TYR A 60 -8.37 2.60 -1.08
C TYR A 60 -8.64 1.50 -0.05
N LEU A 61 -8.28 1.70 1.22
CA LEU A 61 -8.60 0.75 2.29
C LEU A 61 -10.12 0.46 2.41
N MET A 62 -10.98 1.48 2.28
CA MET A 62 -12.44 1.29 2.30
C MET A 62 -12.94 0.50 1.09
N GLU A 63 -12.43 0.81 -0.11
CA GLU A 63 -12.76 0.09 -1.35
C GLU A 63 -12.40 -1.40 -1.24
N LEU A 64 -11.24 -1.72 -0.66
CA LEU A 64 -10.84 -3.11 -0.42
C LEU A 64 -11.81 -3.85 0.54
N SER A 65 -12.37 -3.14 1.51
CA SER A 65 -13.34 -3.70 2.46
C SER A 65 -14.73 -3.92 1.84
N GLU A 66 -15.12 -3.12 0.86
CA GLU A 66 -16.41 -3.25 0.17
C GLU A 66 -16.38 -4.36 -0.89
N ASN A 67 -15.25 -4.54 -1.56
CA ASN A 67 -15.09 -5.45 -2.70
C ASN A 67 -14.47 -6.81 -2.36
N VAL A 68 -14.55 -7.26 -1.10
CA VAL A 68 -13.94 -8.53 -0.62
C VAL A 68 -14.37 -9.73 -1.45
N ASN A 69 -15.62 -9.76 -1.93
CA ASN A 69 -16.17 -10.89 -2.70
C ASN A 69 -15.71 -10.94 -4.18
N GLN A 70 -15.06 -9.88 -4.67
CA GLN A 70 -14.62 -9.81 -6.07
C GLN A 70 -13.25 -10.47 -6.30
N ARG A 71 -12.52 -10.82 -5.24
CA ARG A 71 -11.19 -11.42 -5.33
C ARG A 71 -11.26 -12.93 -5.43
N GLN A 72 -10.64 -13.48 -6.48
CA GLN A 72 -10.58 -14.92 -6.70
C GLN A 72 -9.64 -15.64 -5.72
N ASN A 73 -8.59 -14.97 -5.26
CA ASN A 73 -7.64 -15.50 -4.30
C ASN A 73 -7.75 -14.78 -2.95
N VAL A 74 -8.09 -15.55 -1.92
CA VAL A 74 -8.25 -15.06 -0.54
C VAL A 74 -6.92 -14.59 0.05
N ASP A 75 -5.80 -15.24 -0.29
CA ASP A 75 -4.47 -14.89 0.20
C ASP A 75 -3.97 -13.57 -0.40
N ASP A 76 -4.12 -13.39 -1.72
CA ASP A 76 -3.83 -12.11 -2.37
C ASP A 76 -4.70 -10.99 -1.81
N GLY A 77 -5.98 -11.29 -1.55
CA GLY A 77 -6.90 -10.36 -0.92
C GLY A 77 -6.46 -9.94 0.48
N LEU A 78 -6.05 -10.91 1.30
CA LEU A 78 -5.54 -10.65 2.64
C LEU A 78 -4.26 -9.81 2.61
N ARG A 79 -3.31 -10.17 1.74
CA ARG A 79 -2.06 -9.41 1.52
C ARG A 79 -2.35 -7.95 1.20
N GLU A 80 -3.17 -7.71 0.19
CA GLU A 80 -3.52 -6.35 -0.26
C GLU A 80 -4.18 -5.52 0.86
N SER A 81 -5.14 -6.12 1.58
CA SER A 81 -5.79 -5.46 2.72
C SER A 81 -4.82 -5.15 3.87
N CYS A 82 -3.92 -6.08 4.19
CA CYS A 82 -2.89 -5.87 5.21
C CYS A 82 -1.91 -4.76 4.83
N CYS A 83 -1.46 -4.71 3.58
CA CYS A 83 -0.58 -3.67 3.07
C CYS A 83 -1.27 -2.30 3.07
N ALA A 84 -2.48 -2.20 2.54
CA ALA A 84 -3.24 -0.95 2.53
C ALA A 84 -3.49 -0.40 3.94
N PHE A 85 -3.79 -1.28 4.91
CA PHE A 85 -3.97 -0.89 6.30
C PHE A 85 -2.65 -0.36 6.91
N GLY A 86 -1.53 -1.07 6.69
CA GLY A 86 -0.22 -0.64 7.14
C GLY A 86 0.21 0.72 6.55
N GLU A 87 -0.04 0.93 5.25
CA GLU A 87 0.22 2.21 4.58
C GLU A 87 -0.62 3.35 5.15
N PHE A 88 -1.91 3.10 5.43
CA PHE A 88 -2.78 4.10 6.04
C PHE A 88 -2.32 4.47 7.46
N VAL A 89 -1.97 3.48 8.29
CA VAL A 89 -1.45 3.71 9.65
C VAL A 89 -0.12 4.49 9.60
N THR A 90 0.78 4.13 8.70
CA THR A 90 2.06 4.83 8.51
C THR A 90 1.85 6.28 8.07
N CYS A 91 0.92 6.52 7.14
CA CYS A 91 0.55 7.87 6.72
C CYS A 91 0.04 8.71 7.90
N LYS A 92 -0.79 8.12 8.77
CA LYS A 92 -1.32 8.79 9.96
C LYS A 92 -0.19 9.19 10.90
N TYR A 93 0.78 8.32 11.17
CA TYR A 93 1.93 8.66 12.00
C TYR A 93 2.76 9.81 11.41
N LEU A 94 3.04 9.75 10.11
CA LEU A 94 3.82 10.78 9.41
C LEU A 94 3.16 12.16 9.53
N HIS A 95 1.93 12.29 9.04
CA HIS A 95 1.26 13.59 8.94
C HIS A 95 0.77 14.12 10.29
N VAL A 96 0.42 13.27 11.26
CA VAL A 96 0.11 13.77 12.61
C VAL A 96 1.36 14.31 13.30
N SER A 97 2.50 13.63 13.16
CA SER A 97 3.76 14.11 13.72
C SER A 97 4.21 15.44 13.10
N GLN A 98 3.93 15.65 11.81
CA GLN A 98 4.30 16.87 11.09
C GLN A 98 3.32 18.02 11.34
N ASP A 99 2.01 17.74 11.34
CA ASP A 99 0.99 18.78 11.20
C ASP A 99 0.24 19.09 12.50
N CYS A 100 0.20 18.16 13.46
CA CYS A 100 -0.68 18.25 14.63
C CYS A 100 0.05 18.53 15.96
N GLY A 101 1.38 18.54 15.95
CA GLY A 101 2.22 18.78 17.12
C GLY A 101 2.51 17.54 17.96
N HIS A 102 3.45 17.70 18.90
CA HIS A 102 4.04 16.58 19.65
C HIS A 102 3.01 15.82 20.52
N ASP A 103 2.18 16.53 21.29
CA ASP A 103 1.14 15.91 22.13
C ASP A 103 0.17 15.05 21.30
N ALA A 104 -0.21 15.54 20.12
CA ALA A 104 -1.11 14.84 19.22
C ALA A 104 -0.46 13.57 18.65
N ALA A 105 0.84 13.63 18.33
CA ALA A 105 1.62 12.50 17.87
C ALA A 105 1.75 11.41 18.94
N LEU A 106 2.06 11.80 20.18
CA LEU A 106 2.16 10.87 21.31
C LEU A 106 0.80 10.23 21.63
N PHE A 107 -0.27 11.04 21.66
CA PHE A 107 -1.62 10.54 21.84
C PHE A 107 -2.00 9.55 20.73
N LEU A 108 -1.76 9.89 19.47
CA LEU A 108 -2.04 9.01 18.34
C LEU A 108 -1.26 7.70 18.45
N GLN A 109 0.05 7.74 18.73
CA GLN A 109 0.88 6.54 18.83
C GLN A 109 0.33 5.57 19.88
N GLN A 110 0.07 6.05 21.09
CA GLN A 110 -0.44 5.21 22.18
C GLN A 110 -1.78 4.53 21.84
N HIS A 111 -2.68 5.24 21.15
CA HIS A 111 -4.04 4.76 20.92
C HIS A 111 -4.18 4.02 19.59
N LEU A 112 -3.49 4.46 18.54
CA LEU A 112 -3.50 3.82 17.23
C LEU A 112 -2.74 2.49 17.25
N ASP A 113 -1.67 2.36 18.05
CA ASP A 113 -1.02 1.06 18.29
C ASP A 113 -1.99 0.09 18.97
N ARG A 114 -2.73 0.52 20.01
CA ARG A 114 -3.76 -0.32 20.66
C ARG A 114 -4.85 -0.75 19.69
N ILE A 115 -5.28 0.14 18.79
CA ILE A 115 -6.30 -0.15 17.78
C ILE A 115 -5.78 -1.17 16.74
N SER A 116 -4.55 -0.99 16.28
CA SER A 116 -4.02 -1.68 15.11
C SER A 116 -3.23 -2.94 15.42
N SER A 117 -2.67 -3.08 16.63
CA SER A 117 -1.74 -4.15 17.00
C SER A 117 -2.26 -5.56 16.74
N PRO A 118 -3.48 -5.97 17.15
CA PRO A 118 -3.96 -7.32 16.89
C PRO A 118 -4.05 -7.63 15.40
N LEU A 119 -4.37 -6.63 14.57
CA LEU A 119 -4.40 -6.79 13.12
C LEU A 119 -2.99 -6.82 12.54
N ILE A 120 -2.17 -5.80 12.80
CA ILE A 120 -0.84 -5.62 12.19
C ILE A 120 0.15 -6.68 12.67
N HIS A 121 0.28 -6.85 13.99
CA HIS A 121 1.35 -7.62 14.60
C HIS A 121 1.06 -9.11 14.71
N GLU A 122 -0.19 -9.53 14.49
CA GLU A 122 -0.56 -10.94 14.58
C GLU A 122 -1.14 -11.44 13.26
N HIS A 123 -2.23 -10.82 12.78
CA HIS A 123 -2.93 -11.31 11.58
C HIS A 123 -2.26 -10.91 10.26
N CYS A 124 -1.61 -9.75 10.23
CA CYS A 124 -0.89 -9.24 9.07
C CYS A 124 0.64 -9.36 9.22
N ALA A 125 1.13 -10.00 10.29
CA ALA A 125 2.56 -10.00 10.64
C ALA A 125 3.45 -10.44 9.48
N HIS A 126 3.05 -11.49 8.75
CA HIS A 126 3.78 -12.00 7.60
C HIS A 126 3.89 -10.96 6.47
N TYR A 127 2.84 -10.14 6.27
CA TYR A 127 2.82 -9.13 5.21
C TYR A 127 3.42 -7.78 5.65
N THR A 128 3.46 -7.51 6.96
CA THR A 128 4.04 -6.27 7.50
C THR A 128 5.55 -6.35 7.65
N TYR A 129 6.10 -7.51 8.03
CA TYR A 129 7.52 -7.65 8.41
C TYR A 129 8.41 -8.38 7.43
N ALA A 130 7.85 -9.13 6.48
CA ALA A 130 8.65 -9.75 5.44
C ALA A 130 9.07 -8.68 4.42
N SER A 131 10.36 -8.65 4.07
CA SER A 131 10.87 -7.84 2.97
C SER A 131 10.11 -8.20 1.69
N ASP A 132 9.65 -7.18 0.97
CA ASP A 132 8.92 -7.28 -0.31
C ASP A 132 7.48 -7.81 -0.25
N ALA A 133 6.91 -8.09 0.92
CA ALA A 133 5.54 -8.62 0.99
C ALA A 133 4.45 -7.64 0.49
N CYS A 134 4.71 -6.34 0.55
CA CYS A 134 3.86 -5.30 -0.03
C CYS A 134 4.38 -4.74 -1.35
N ALA A 135 5.43 -5.33 -1.94
CA ALA A 135 5.82 -4.99 -3.29
C ALA A 135 4.69 -5.43 -4.25
N PRO A 136 4.28 -4.58 -5.20
CA PRO A 136 3.34 -5.02 -6.22
C PRO A 136 3.98 -6.21 -6.92
N THR A 137 3.28 -7.36 -6.94
CA THR A 137 3.63 -8.45 -7.83
C THR A 137 3.63 -7.86 -9.23
N SER A 138 4.82 -7.61 -9.76
CA SER A 138 4.97 -7.22 -11.15
C SER A 138 4.44 -8.38 -11.96
N THR A 139 3.17 -8.29 -12.37
CA THR A 139 2.71 -9.00 -13.55
C THR A 139 3.71 -8.60 -14.62
N SER A 140 4.59 -9.54 -14.95
CA SER A 140 5.49 -9.48 -16.06
C SER A 140 4.63 -9.33 -17.32
N SER A 141 4.15 -8.12 -17.60
CA SER A 141 3.88 -7.70 -18.96
C SER A 141 5.26 -7.67 -19.61
N SER A 142 5.56 -8.77 -20.30
CA SER A 142 6.72 -8.92 -21.17
C SER A 142 6.80 -7.69 -22.08
N ARG A 143 7.60 -6.70 -21.68
CA ARG A 143 7.95 -5.58 -22.55
C ARG A 143 8.77 -6.19 -23.68
N HIS A 144 8.15 -6.35 -24.84
CA HIS A 144 8.81 -6.65 -26.11
C HIS A 144 9.76 -5.50 -26.49
N HIS A 145 10.89 -5.36 -25.80
CA HIS A 145 11.97 -4.44 -26.18
C HIS A 145 12.96 -5.08 -27.18
N HIS A 146 12.80 -6.35 -27.54
CA HIS A 146 13.69 -7.04 -28.47
C HIS A 146 13.42 -6.75 -29.97
N SER A 147 12.30 -6.12 -30.33
CA SER A 147 11.96 -5.89 -31.75
C SER A 147 12.78 -4.76 -32.39
N LEU A 148 13.06 -3.68 -31.65
CA LEU A 148 13.82 -2.52 -32.18
C LEU A 148 15.33 -2.78 -32.29
N SER A 149 15.90 -3.62 -31.43
CA SER A 149 17.35 -3.91 -31.43
C SER A 149 17.79 -4.69 -32.67
N LEU A 150 16.98 -5.66 -33.12
CA LEU A 150 17.25 -6.44 -34.34
C LEU A 150 17.13 -5.60 -35.62
N PHE A 151 16.18 -4.65 -35.64
CA PHE A 151 15.99 -3.76 -36.80
C PHE A 151 17.19 -2.81 -37.00
N ILE A 152 17.75 -2.28 -35.91
CA ILE A 152 18.94 -1.40 -35.97
C ILE A 152 20.18 -2.19 -36.43
N LEU A 153 20.35 -3.43 -35.95
CA LEU A 153 21.47 -4.28 -36.37
C LEU A 153 21.38 -4.64 -37.85
N LEU A 154 20.19 -4.94 -38.37
CA LEU A 154 19.97 -5.18 -39.80
C LEU A 154 20.27 -3.95 -40.66
N LEU A 155 19.84 -2.76 -40.23
CA LEU A 155 20.14 -1.52 -40.93
C LEU A 155 21.65 -1.26 -40.95
N MET A 156 22.34 -1.38 -39.81
CA MET A 156 23.80 -1.24 -39.73
C MET A 156 24.52 -2.23 -40.65
N TRP A 157 24.04 -3.47 -40.73
CA TRP A 157 24.63 -4.48 -41.61
C TRP A 157 24.42 -4.16 -43.10
N MET A 158 23.24 -3.67 -43.49
CA MET A 158 22.95 -3.21 -44.86
C MET A 158 23.78 -1.99 -45.25
N PHE A 159 23.97 -1.03 -44.33
CA PHE A 159 24.84 0.13 -44.55
C PHE A 159 26.31 -0.28 -44.69
N ALA A 160 26.81 -1.16 -43.82
CA ALA A 160 28.17 -1.68 -43.92
C ALA A 160 28.40 -2.43 -45.23
N HIS A 161 27.44 -3.27 -45.66
CA HIS A 161 27.54 -4.01 -46.92
C HIS A 161 27.52 -3.08 -48.15
N ARG A 162 26.77 -1.97 -48.11
CA ARG A 162 26.83 -0.96 -49.18
C ARG A 162 28.17 -0.23 -49.23
N ILE A 163 28.78 0.06 -48.08
CA ILE A 163 30.08 0.74 -48.02
C ILE A 163 31.18 -0.17 -48.56
N THR A 164 31.19 -1.47 -48.21
CA THR A 164 32.19 -2.42 -48.73
C THR A 164 32.08 -2.66 -50.24
N CYS A 165 30.90 -2.51 -50.83
CA CYS A 165 30.74 -2.59 -52.28
C CYS A 165 31.15 -1.30 -53.03
N LEU A 166 31.21 -0.15 -52.36
CA LEU A 166 31.59 1.12 -53.00
C LEU A 166 33.12 1.31 -53.11
N ASP A 167 33.90 0.53 -52.34
CA ASP A 167 35.38 0.58 -52.33
C ASP A 167 36.03 -0.45 -53.27
N SER A 168 35.22 -1.18 -54.06
CA SER A 168 35.68 -2.17 -55.05
C SER A 168 35.48 -1.66 -56.49
N SER A 169 35.83 -0.40 -56.77
CA SER A 169 35.97 0.08 -58.15
C SER A 169 37.46 0.18 -58.49
N PRO A 170 37.99 -0.68 -59.38
CA PRO A 170 39.40 -0.67 -59.73
C PRO A 170 39.73 0.57 -60.58
N GLN A 171 40.66 1.38 -60.09
CA GLN A 171 41.37 2.35 -60.92
C GLN A 171 42.39 1.63 -61.82
N VAL A 172 42.45 2.10 -63.08
CA VAL A 172 43.66 2.31 -63.93
C VAL A 172 43.71 1.57 -65.29
N LEU A 173 43.62 2.42 -66.34
CA LEU A 173 44.23 2.44 -67.70
C LEU A 173 44.05 1.25 -68.66
N THR A 174 43.38 1.53 -69.79
CA THR A 174 44.03 2.01 -71.04
C THR A 174 43.11 2.95 -71.79
#